data_AF-A0A1Y1JDE2-F1
#
_entry.id   AF-A0A1Y1JDE2-F1
#
_cell.length_a   1.000
_cell.length_b   1.000
_cell.length_c   1.000
_cell.angle_alpha   90.00
_cell.angle_beta   90.00
_cell.angle_gamma   90.00
#
_symmetry.space_group_name_H-M   'P 1'
#
loop_
_entity.id
_entity.type
_entity.pdbx_description
1 polymer ?
#
loop_
_entity_poly.entity_id
_entity_poly.type
_entity_poly.pdbx_seq_one_letter_code
_entity_poly.pdbx_strand_id
1 'polypeptide(L)'
;MVYGIIIHSSECAEKFYFSSYYSMENNDEDDCIRQRTIVARVIDEINYYEDGKAKSDNTNKSQREKYLDLLGSFLSKNVNNEVKIDNEGFFRIVDSSLFKNKINILWKVLNKICYTLVLYAHENIHLADYFLHTFINVMREHHDMEKRKNSKNDVDLFNPDTVLAVLYFFLPKGQLMLIDDNHAKILSTRVQQFLGGKVKLPPKNS
;
A
#
# COMPACT_ATOMS: atom_id res chain seq x y z
N MET A 1 11.16 10.35 3.50
CA MET A 1 9.72 10.50 3.31
C MET A 1 9.19 9.49 2.30
N VAL A 2 7.97 9.00 2.53
CA VAL A 2 7.13 8.38 1.51
C VAL A 2 6.75 9.45 0.49
N TYR A 3 6.97 9.12 -0.78
CA TYR A 3 6.63 9.97 -1.92
C TYR A 3 5.16 9.82 -2.30
N GLY A 4 4.60 8.62 -2.21
CA GLY A 4 3.19 8.37 -2.51
C GLY A 4 2.73 6.94 -2.22
N ILE A 5 1.44 6.72 -2.38
CA ILE A 5 0.79 5.41 -2.28
C ILE A 5 -0.14 5.22 -3.49
N ILE A 6 -0.20 4.00 -4.01
CA ILE A 6 -1.02 3.60 -5.15
C ILE A 6 -1.72 2.29 -4.78
N ILE A 7 -3.03 2.23 -4.97
CA ILE A 7 -3.86 1.04 -4.76
C ILE A 7 -4.54 0.72 -6.09
N HIS A 8 -4.25 -0.47 -6.62
CA HIS A 8 -4.75 -0.92 -7.92
C HIS A 8 -5.02 -2.42 -7.92
N SER A 9 -5.62 -2.94 -8.98
CA SER A 9 -5.74 -4.39 -9.17
C SER A 9 -4.38 -5.01 -9.47
N SER A 10 -4.10 -6.16 -8.90
CA SER A 10 -2.90 -6.94 -9.24
C SER A 10 -2.98 -7.58 -10.64
N GLU A 11 -4.18 -7.67 -11.21
CA GLU A 11 -4.43 -8.38 -12.49
C GLU A 11 -4.61 -7.42 -13.68
N CYS A 12 -4.96 -6.15 -13.43
CA CYS A 12 -5.31 -5.20 -14.48
C CYS A 12 -4.75 -3.81 -14.17
N ALA A 13 -3.87 -3.33 -15.05
CA ALA A 13 -3.24 -2.02 -14.95
C ALA A 13 -4.23 -0.85 -15.04
N GLU A 14 -5.35 -1.05 -15.74
CA GLU A 14 -6.40 -0.05 -15.93
C GLU A 14 -7.38 0.01 -14.74
N LYS A 15 -7.46 -1.06 -13.94
CA LYS A 15 -8.35 -1.11 -12.78
C LYS A 15 -7.66 -0.50 -11.56
N PHE A 16 -8.00 0.75 -11.33
CA PHE A 16 -7.39 1.61 -10.34
C PHE A 16 -8.36 1.99 -9.22
N TYR A 17 -7.88 2.01 -7.98
CA TYR A 17 -8.71 2.29 -6.80
C TYR A 17 -8.37 3.62 -6.13
N PHE A 18 -7.07 3.91 -5.94
CA PHE A 18 -6.63 5.12 -5.23
C PHE A 18 -5.16 5.45 -5.51
N SER A 19 -4.81 6.74 -5.57
CA SER A 19 -3.40 7.18 -5.50
C SER A 19 -3.31 8.53 -4.84
N SER A 20 -2.21 8.73 -4.11
CA SER A 20 -1.87 10.04 -3.55
C SER A 20 -0.37 10.20 -3.48
N TYR A 21 0.10 11.39 -3.83
CA TYR A 21 1.51 11.80 -3.74
C TYR A 21 1.65 12.90 -2.69
N TYR A 22 2.71 12.84 -1.89
CA TYR A 22 3.01 13.80 -0.82
C TYR A 22 3.92 14.96 -1.28
N SER A 23 4.43 14.90 -2.51
CA SER A 23 5.33 15.90 -3.08
C SER A 23 4.57 17.13 -3.60
N MET A 24 5.23 18.29 -3.55
CA MET A 24 4.76 19.54 -4.19
C MET A 24 5.29 19.69 -5.63
N GLU A 25 6.02 18.70 -6.17
CA GLU A 25 6.53 18.68 -7.55
C GLU A 25 5.41 18.43 -8.60
N ASN A 26 4.22 18.98 -8.34
CA ASN A 26 2.97 18.76 -9.06
C ASN A 26 3.03 19.35 -10.47
N ASN A 27 3.35 18.50 -11.43
CA ASN A 27 2.81 18.58 -12.77
C ASN A 27 1.90 17.35 -12.94
N ASP A 28 0.59 17.58 -13.10
CA ASP A 28 -0.41 16.51 -13.16
C ASP A 28 -0.14 15.49 -14.29
N GLU A 29 0.46 15.94 -15.40
CA GLU A 29 0.87 15.08 -16.52
C GLU A 29 2.00 14.11 -16.13
N ASP A 30 3.01 14.59 -15.40
CA ASP A 30 4.14 13.78 -14.96
C ASP A 30 3.71 12.71 -13.94
N ASP A 31 2.74 13.04 -13.08
CA ASP A 31 2.19 12.11 -12.10
C ASP A 31 1.42 10.96 -12.74
N CYS A 32 0.65 11.23 -13.80
CA CYS A 32 -0.03 10.18 -14.56
C CYS A 32 0.96 9.21 -15.23
N ILE A 33 2.05 9.74 -15.79
CA ILE A 33 3.11 8.93 -16.41
C ILE A 33 3.83 8.08 -15.36
N ARG A 34 4.20 8.68 -14.21
CA ARG A 34 4.82 7.96 -13.08
C ARG A 34 3.93 6.84 -12.58
N GLN A 35 2.65 7.13 -12.35
CA GLN A 35 1.67 6.16 -11.85
C GLN A 35 1.54 4.97 -12.81
N ARG A 36 1.31 5.22 -14.11
CA ARG A 36 1.19 4.16 -15.13
C ARG A 36 2.46 3.31 -15.21
N THR A 37 3.62 3.96 -15.18
CA THR A 37 4.92 3.27 -15.25
C THR A 37 5.15 2.38 -14.03
N ILE A 38 4.82 2.86 -12.83
CA ILE A 38 4.92 2.08 -11.59
C ILE A 38 3.96 0.88 -11.64
N VAL A 39 2.69 1.12 -11.96
CA VAL A 39 1.66 0.06 -12.01
C VAL A 39 2.03 -1.03 -13.01
N ALA A 40 2.44 -0.65 -14.23
CA ALA A 40 2.85 -1.60 -15.26
C ALA A 40 4.01 -2.47 -14.77
N ARG A 41 5.05 -1.85 -14.21
CA ARG A 41 6.22 -2.58 -13.72
C ARG A 41 5.90 -3.48 -12.52
N VAL A 42 5.02 -3.05 -11.62
CA VAL A 42 4.55 -3.88 -10.49
C VAL A 42 3.81 -5.12 -11.01
N ILE A 43 2.94 -4.96 -12.00
CA ILE A 43 2.21 -6.09 -12.61
C ILE A 43 3.18 -7.04 -13.32
N ASP A 44 4.16 -6.52 -14.05
CA ASP A 44 5.21 -7.34 -14.67
C ASP A 44 5.99 -8.16 -13.64
N GLU A 45 6.33 -7.57 -12.49
CA GLU A 45 6.97 -8.31 -11.39
C GLU A 45 6.05 -9.38 -10.79
N ILE A 46 4.78 -9.05 -10.54
CA ILE A 46 3.79 -10.02 -10.04
C ILE A 46 3.70 -11.23 -10.98
N ASN A 47 3.53 -10.98 -12.28
CA ASN A 47 3.46 -12.02 -13.30
C ASN A 47 4.75 -12.86 -13.37
N TYR A 48 5.92 -12.20 -13.30
CA TYR A 48 7.21 -12.88 -13.27
C TYR A 48 7.33 -13.84 -12.07
N TYR A 49 6.86 -13.43 -10.89
CA TYR A 49 6.87 -14.29 -9.71
C TYR A 49 5.85 -15.44 -9.79
N GLU A 50 4.68 -15.20 -10.37
CA GLU A 50 3.66 -16.25 -10.58
C GLU A 50 4.12 -17.30 -11.59
N ASP A 51 4.65 -16.88 -12.74
CA ASP A 51 5.26 -17.75 -13.75
C ASP A 51 6.47 -18.51 -13.18
N GLY A 52 7.27 -17.83 -12.36
CA GLY A 52 8.40 -18.42 -11.68
C GLY A 52 8.02 -19.47 -10.65
N LYS A 53 6.83 -19.37 -10.01
CA LYS A 53 6.29 -20.40 -9.11
C LYS A 53 5.76 -21.59 -9.92
N ALA A 54 5.08 -21.34 -11.04
CA ALA A 54 4.61 -22.39 -11.94
C ALA A 54 5.75 -23.20 -12.58
N LYS A 55 6.91 -22.57 -12.82
CA LYS A 55 8.11 -23.22 -13.36
C LYS A 55 8.98 -23.90 -12.29
N SER A 56 8.95 -23.47 -11.03
CA SER A 56 9.82 -24.01 -9.97
C SER A 56 9.37 -25.34 -9.35
N ASP A 57 8.23 -25.90 -9.78
CA ASP A 57 7.92 -27.31 -9.54
C ASP A 57 8.84 -28.27 -10.32
N ASN A 58 9.69 -27.74 -11.22
CA ASN A 58 10.82 -28.45 -11.79
C ASN A 58 12.06 -27.54 -11.84
N THR A 59 13.10 -27.94 -11.11
CA THR A 59 14.49 -27.45 -11.14
C THR A 59 14.87 -26.14 -10.42
N ASN A 60 16.01 -26.26 -9.72
CA ASN A 60 16.66 -25.34 -8.78
C ASN A 60 16.89 -23.92 -9.33
N LYS A 61 16.45 -22.90 -8.57
CA LYS A 61 16.72 -21.48 -8.86
C LYS A 61 18.08 -21.03 -8.32
N SER A 62 19.08 -20.93 -9.19
CA SER A 62 20.25 -20.07 -8.97
C SER A 62 19.92 -18.65 -9.45
N GLN A 63 20.31 -17.64 -8.67
CA GLN A 63 20.05 -16.20 -8.88
C GLN A 63 18.70 -15.65 -8.36
N ARG A 64 18.19 -16.22 -7.27
CA ARG A 64 17.21 -15.50 -6.43
C ARG A 64 17.91 -14.26 -5.86
N GLU A 65 17.42 -13.06 -6.17
CA GLU A 65 18.01 -11.82 -5.68
C GLU A 65 18.04 -11.86 -4.15
N LYS A 66 19.26 -11.95 -3.60
CA LYS A 66 19.57 -12.21 -2.18
C LYS A 66 18.82 -11.31 -1.18
N TYR A 67 18.24 -10.20 -1.63
CA TYR A 67 17.49 -9.24 -0.82
C TYR A 67 16.09 -9.75 -0.44
N LEU A 68 15.37 -10.40 -1.35
CA LEU A 68 14.06 -10.98 -1.06
C LEU A 68 14.16 -12.21 -0.15
N ASP A 69 15.24 -12.98 -0.29
CA ASP A 69 15.53 -14.09 0.64
C ASP A 69 15.88 -13.58 2.05
N LEU A 70 16.59 -12.43 2.15
CA LEU A 70 16.85 -11.78 3.43
C LEU A 70 15.56 -11.25 4.09
N LEU A 71 14.71 -10.58 3.31
CA LEU A 71 13.38 -10.11 3.75
C LEU A 71 12.52 -11.28 4.21
N GLY A 72 12.35 -12.32 3.38
CA GLY A 72 11.56 -13.49 3.72
C GLY A 72 12.05 -14.25 4.97
N SER A 73 13.37 -14.29 5.20
CA SER A 73 13.95 -14.96 6.38
C SER A 73 13.66 -14.25 7.71
N PHE A 74 13.47 -12.93 7.69
CA PHE A 74 13.15 -12.13 8.89
C PHE A 74 11.64 -12.03 9.13
N LEU A 75 10.83 -12.05 8.06
CA LEU A 75 9.38 -11.85 8.12
C LEU A 75 8.58 -13.10 8.55
N SER A 76 9.20 -14.29 8.54
CA SER A 76 8.54 -15.57 8.90
C SER A 76 8.19 -15.74 10.39
N LYS A 77 8.48 -14.79 11.28
CA LYS A 77 8.46 -15.04 12.74
C LYS A 77 7.25 -14.55 13.53
N ASN A 78 6.33 -13.78 12.95
CA ASN A 78 5.12 -13.38 13.69
C ASN A 78 3.94 -14.32 13.44
N VAL A 79 4.10 -15.54 13.94
CA VAL A 79 3.02 -16.52 14.01
C VAL A 79 2.14 -16.12 15.19
N ASN A 80 1.02 -15.45 14.92
CA ASN A 80 -0.30 -15.66 15.55
C ASN A 80 -1.29 -14.57 15.07
N ASN A 81 -2.22 -14.94 14.16
CA ASN A 81 -3.29 -14.11 13.56
C ASN A 81 -2.92 -13.11 12.45
N GLU A 82 -1.71 -13.12 11.90
CA GLU A 82 -1.34 -12.19 10.83
C GLU A 82 -2.02 -12.51 9.49
N VAL A 83 -2.38 -11.44 8.79
CA VAL A 83 -2.97 -11.48 7.44
C VAL A 83 -1.95 -12.06 6.49
N LYS A 84 -2.30 -13.19 5.87
CA LYS A 84 -1.44 -13.80 4.86
C LYS A 84 -1.44 -12.94 3.61
N ILE A 85 -0.33 -12.24 3.38
CA ILE A 85 -0.07 -11.51 2.13
C ILE A 85 0.17 -12.54 1.02
N ASP A 86 -0.49 -12.36 -0.12
CA ASP A 86 -0.46 -13.32 -1.24
C ASP A 86 0.89 -13.25 -1.98
N ASN A 87 1.35 -12.03 -2.20
CA ASN A 87 2.62 -11.74 -2.86
C ASN A 87 3.17 -10.39 -2.40
N GLU A 88 4.48 -10.23 -2.44
CA GLU A 88 5.15 -8.97 -2.12
C GLU A 88 6.45 -8.85 -2.90
N GLY A 89 6.90 -7.61 -3.09
CA GLY A 89 8.13 -7.37 -3.80
C GLY A 89 8.62 -5.94 -3.65
N PHE A 90 9.82 -5.74 -4.16
CA PHE A 90 10.55 -4.50 -3.99
C PHE A 90 11.48 -4.28 -5.17
N PHE A 91 11.49 -3.06 -5.71
CA PHE A 91 12.45 -2.66 -6.73
C PHE A 91 12.80 -1.18 -6.64
N ARG A 92 13.82 -0.78 -7.39
CA ARG A 92 14.29 0.60 -7.46
C ARG A 92 14.12 1.18 -8.86
N ILE A 93 13.64 2.42 -8.91
CA ILE A 93 13.61 3.26 -10.11
C ILE A 93 14.76 4.28 -9.99
N VAL A 94 15.62 4.28 -11.01
CA VAL A 94 16.79 5.18 -11.11
C VAL A 94 16.64 6.16 -12.28
N ASP A 95 15.55 6.06 -13.03
CA ASP A 95 15.28 6.91 -14.19
C ASP A 95 14.99 8.36 -13.77
N SER A 96 15.93 9.25 -14.12
CA SER A 96 15.85 10.68 -13.83
C SER A 96 14.75 11.41 -14.60
N SER A 97 14.25 10.84 -15.69
CA SER A 97 13.11 11.39 -16.43
C SER A 97 11.79 11.20 -15.68
N LEU A 98 11.69 10.12 -14.90
CA LEU A 98 10.51 9.82 -14.07
C LEU A 98 10.60 10.49 -12.70
N PHE A 99 11.77 10.43 -12.05
CA PHE A 99 11.97 11.00 -10.74
C PHE A 99 13.32 11.69 -10.64
N LYS A 100 13.33 12.92 -10.11
CA LYS A 100 14.58 13.65 -9.83
C LYS A 100 15.53 12.88 -8.91
N ASN A 101 14.96 12.12 -7.98
CA ASN A 101 15.68 11.32 -6.99
C ASN A 101 15.49 9.82 -7.27
N LYS A 102 16.41 8.99 -6.78
CA LYS A 102 16.22 7.53 -6.77
C LYS A 102 15.04 7.16 -5.88
N ILE A 103 14.14 6.35 -6.40
CA ILE A 103 12.91 5.94 -5.72
C ILE A 103 12.91 4.43 -5.51
N ASN A 104 12.56 4.02 -4.30
CA ASN A 104 12.25 2.64 -3.97
C ASN A 104 10.74 2.43 -4.09
N ILE A 105 10.35 1.31 -4.67
CA ILE A 105 8.96 0.85 -4.78
C ILE A 105 8.84 -0.42 -3.95
N LEU A 106 7.91 -0.41 -3.00
CA LEU A 106 7.55 -1.57 -2.19
C LEU A 106 6.09 -1.89 -2.45
N TRP A 107 5.77 -3.14 -2.73
CA TRP A 107 4.40 -3.54 -3.05
C TRP A 107 3.98 -4.82 -2.33
N LYS A 108 2.69 -4.93 -1.98
CA LYS A 108 2.06 -6.09 -1.37
C LYS A 108 0.71 -6.37 -2.03
N VAL A 109 0.40 -7.64 -2.25
CA VAL A 109 -0.87 -8.10 -2.83
C VAL A 109 -1.68 -8.84 -1.77
N LEU A 110 -2.93 -8.47 -1.63
CA LEU A 110 -3.93 -9.16 -0.81
C LEU A 110 -5.26 -9.20 -1.56
N ASN A 111 -5.83 -10.38 -1.75
CA ASN A 111 -7.13 -10.57 -2.41
C ASN A 111 -7.22 -9.87 -3.78
N LYS A 112 -6.18 -10.02 -4.61
CA LYS A 112 -6.05 -9.41 -5.94
C LYS A 112 -5.96 -7.87 -5.97
N ILE A 113 -5.72 -7.26 -4.82
CA ILE A 113 -5.50 -5.82 -4.68
C ILE A 113 -4.02 -5.62 -4.36
N CYS A 114 -3.37 -4.79 -5.15
CA CYS A 114 -1.99 -4.39 -4.97
C CYS A 114 -1.93 -3.04 -4.25
N TYR A 115 -1.17 -3.00 -3.17
CA TYR A 115 -0.86 -1.81 -2.40
C TYR A 115 0.62 -1.49 -2.64
N THR A 116 0.88 -0.36 -3.27
CA THR A 116 2.21 0.06 -3.70
C THR A 116 2.60 1.34 -2.96
N LEU A 117 3.71 1.28 -2.25
CA LEU A 117 4.33 2.39 -1.57
C LEU A 117 5.52 2.91 -2.39
N VAL A 118 5.52 4.21 -2.64
CA VAL A 118 6.59 4.92 -3.36
C VAL A 118 7.37 5.72 -2.32
N LEU A 119 8.66 5.44 -2.15
CA LEU A 119 9.47 6.06 -1.10
C LEU A 119 10.86 6.46 -1.60
N TYR A 120 11.47 7.46 -1.00
CA TYR A 120 12.84 7.83 -1.35
C TYR A 120 13.83 6.70 -1.05
N ALA A 121 14.91 6.63 -1.84
CA ALA A 121 15.90 5.56 -1.72
C ALA A 121 16.59 5.44 -0.34
N HIS A 122 16.62 6.54 0.44
CA HIS A 122 17.24 6.60 1.76
C HIS A 122 16.29 6.23 2.91
N GLU A 123 15.01 5.96 2.63
CA GLU A 123 14.06 5.57 3.67
C GLU A 123 14.34 4.18 4.21
N ASN A 124 13.93 3.95 5.46
CA ASN A 124 14.02 2.65 6.08
C ASN A 124 12.97 1.70 5.50
N ILE A 125 13.44 0.74 4.70
CA ILE A 125 12.60 -0.24 3.99
C ILE A 125 11.81 -1.11 4.97
N HIS A 126 12.36 -1.44 6.15
CA HIS A 126 11.65 -2.23 7.14
C HIS A 126 10.49 -1.46 7.79
N LEU A 127 10.67 -0.16 8.04
CA LEU A 127 9.57 0.68 8.51
C LEU A 127 8.50 0.88 7.44
N ALA A 128 8.90 0.98 6.17
CA ALA A 128 7.98 1.03 5.04
C ALA A 128 7.16 -0.27 4.92
N ASP A 129 7.80 -1.42 5.08
CA ASP A 129 7.15 -2.73 5.07
C ASP A 129 6.16 -2.91 6.22
N TYR A 130 6.60 -2.59 7.44
CA TYR A 130 5.76 -2.59 8.63
C TYR A 130 4.55 -1.67 8.48
N PHE A 131 4.77 -0.45 7.97
CA PHE A 131 3.72 0.51 7.69
C PHE A 131 2.72 -0.05 6.68
N LEU A 132 3.20 -0.58 5.54
CA LEU A 132 2.33 -1.06 4.47
C LEU A 132 1.48 -2.26 4.94
N HIS A 133 2.06 -3.17 5.72
CA HIS A 133 1.32 -4.27 6.34
C HIS A 133 0.25 -3.77 7.31
N THR A 134 0.62 -2.87 8.23
CA THR A 134 -0.32 -2.25 9.19
C THR A 134 -1.45 -1.51 8.48
N PHE A 135 -1.13 -0.74 7.43
CA PHE A 135 -2.10 -0.02 6.60
C PHE A 135 -3.12 -0.96 5.97
N ILE A 136 -2.68 -2.07 5.36
CA ILE A 136 -3.55 -3.09 4.77
C ILE A 136 -4.49 -3.68 5.83
N ASN A 137 -3.98 -3.99 7.01
CA ASN A 137 -4.77 -4.55 8.10
C ASN A 137 -5.86 -3.58 8.57
N VAL A 138 -5.50 -2.32 8.80
CA VAL A 138 -6.43 -1.26 9.21
C VAL A 138 -7.51 -1.03 8.16
N MET A 139 -7.14 -0.97 6.88
CA MET A 139 -8.11 -0.80 5.78
C MET A 139 -9.12 -1.96 5.73
N ARG A 140 -8.65 -3.20 5.88
CA ARG A 140 -9.51 -4.38 5.93
C ARG A 140 -10.46 -4.36 7.14
N GLU A 141 -9.94 -4.05 8.33
CA GLU A 141 -10.76 -3.96 9.54
C GLU A 141 -11.87 -2.91 9.40
N HIS A 142 -11.54 -1.76 8.79
CA HIS A 142 -12.53 -0.73 8.47
C HIS A 142 -13.60 -1.25 7.52
N HIS A 143 -13.21 -1.92 6.44
CA HIS A 143 -14.16 -2.50 5.49
C HIS A 143 -15.04 -3.58 6.12
N ASP A 144 -14.47 -4.49 6.92
CA ASP A 144 -15.23 -5.54 7.60
C ASP A 144 -16.24 -4.96 8.60
N MET A 145 -15.87 -3.87 9.29
CA MET A 145 -16.78 -3.14 10.16
C MET A 145 -17.92 -2.50 9.38
N GLU A 146 -17.65 -1.83 8.26
CA GLU A 146 -18.68 -1.19 7.45
C GLU A 146 -19.61 -2.21 6.78
N LYS A 147 -19.08 -3.35 6.33
CA LYS A 147 -19.88 -4.47 5.80
C LYS A 147 -20.83 -5.06 6.85
N ARG A 148 -20.39 -5.15 8.13
CA ARG A 148 -21.25 -5.60 9.24
C ARG A 148 -22.38 -4.61 9.54
N LYS A 149 -22.14 -3.31 9.41
CA LYS A 149 -23.16 -2.26 9.62
C LYS A 149 -24.15 -2.20 8.46
N ASN A 150 -23.65 -2.28 7.22
CA ASN A 150 -24.39 -2.05 6.00
C ASN A 150 -24.53 -3.33 5.19
N SER A 151 -25.32 -4.29 5.70
CA SER A 151 -25.45 -5.65 5.15
C SER A 151 -26.09 -5.76 3.76
N LYS A 152 -26.50 -4.66 3.12
CA LYS A 152 -27.27 -4.64 1.87
C LYS A 152 -26.69 -3.80 0.73
N ASN A 153 -25.64 -3.00 0.97
CA ASN A 153 -25.07 -2.14 -0.05
C ASN A 153 -23.65 -2.61 -0.41
N ASP A 154 -23.33 -2.54 -1.70
CA ASP A 154 -21.95 -2.70 -2.17
C ASP A 154 -21.15 -1.50 -1.64
N VAL A 155 -20.38 -1.73 -0.58
CA VAL A 155 -19.58 -0.68 0.05
C VAL A 155 -18.31 -0.53 -0.78
N ASP A 156 -18.03 0.68 -1.25
CA ASP A 156 -16.76 0.99 -1.90
C ASP A 156 -15.60 0.68 -0.94
N LEU A 157 -14.85 -0.38 -1.28
CA LEU A 157 -13.72 -0.88 -0.52
C LEU A 157 -12.63 0.19 -0.33
N PHE A 158 -12.54 1.15 -1.26
CA PHE A 158 -11.52 2.18 -1.27
C PHE A 158 -12.11 3.59 -1.31
N ASN A 159 -13.13 3.85 -0.49
CA ASN A 159 -13.60 5.22 -0.29
C ASN A 159 -12.42 6.17 0.00
N PRO A 160 -12.16 7.19 -0.85
CA PRO A 160 -11.01 8.07 -0.73
C PRO A 160 -10.92 8.78 0.63
N ASP A 161 -12.05 9.13 1.24
CA ASP A 161 -12.07 9.76 2.57
C ASP A 161 -11.51 8.84 3.65
N THR A 162 -11.84 7.55 3.58
CA THR A 162 -11.34 6.55 4.52
C THR A 162 -9.84 6.35 4.34
N VAL A 163 -9.40 6.18 3.08
CA VAL A 163 -7.97 6.01 2.76
C VAL A 163 -7.17 7.21 3.23
N LEU A 164 -7.61 8.42 2.92
CA LEU A 164 -6.95 9.66 3.33
C LEU A 164 -6.95 9.85 4.86
N ALA A 165 -8.03 9.47 5.55
CA ALA A 165 -8.07 9.53 7.01
C ALA A 165 -7.06 8.56 7.64
N VAL A 166 -6.97 7.32 7.15
CA VAL A 166 -5.96 6.35 7.63
C VAL A 166 -4.55 6.89 7.36
N LEU A 167 -4.27 7.36 6.15
CA LEU A 167 -2.98 7.95 5.79
C LEU A 167 -2.63 9.16 6.66
N TYR A 168 -3.60 10.02 6.98
CA TYR A 168 -3.38 11.19 7.83
C TYR A 168 -2.88 10.82 9.24
N PHE A 169 -3.42 9.74 9.82
CA PHE A 169 -3.04 9.30 11.17
C PHE A 169 -1.83 8.36 11.20
N PHE A 170 -1.71 7.45 10.24
CA PHE A 170 -0.67 6.42 10.22
C PHE A 170 0.58 6.82 9.42
N LEU A 171 0.47 7.80 8.53
CA LEU A 171 1.57 8.31 7.71
C LEU A 171 1.54 9.84 7.60
N PRO A 172 1.65 10.55 8.74
CA PRO A 172 1.49 12.00 8.76
C PRO A 172 2.55 12.66 7.88
N LYS A 173 2.10 13.41 6.87
CA LYS A 173 2.96 14.10 5.89
C LYS A 173 3.98 13.17 5.20
N GLY A 174 3.63 11.89 5.00
CA GLY A 174 4.53 10.93 4.37
C GLY A 174 5.67 10.45 5.28
N GLN A 175 5.63 10.69 6.59
CA GLN A 175 6.67 10.24 7.52
C GLN A 175 6.35 8.86 8.08
N LEU A 176 7.27 7.91 7.89
CA LEU A 176 7.18 6.58 8.48
C LEU A 176 7.35 6.68 10.00
N MET A 177 6.41 6.10 10.74
CA MET A 177 6.43 6.06 12.20
C MET A 177 6.54 4.62 12.68
N LEU A 178 7.29 4.40 13.76
CA LEU A 178 7.19 3.17 14.52
C LEU A 178 5.94 3.27 15.39
N ILE A 179 4.93 2.46 15.07
CA ILE A 179 3.65 2.41 15.78
C ILE A 179 3.60 1.02 16.41
N ASP A 180 3.39 0.90 17.71
CA ASP A 180 3.12 -0.41 18.32
C ASP A 180 1.64 -0.77 18.21
N ASP A 181 1.28 -2.02 18.52
CA ASP A 181 -0.09 -2.51 18.40
C ASP A 181 -1.11 -1.72 19.25
N ASN A 182 -0.69 -1.18 20.39
CA ASN A 182 -1.56 -0.39 21.26
C ASN A 182 -1.83 0.98 20.65
N HIS A 183 -0.79 1.62 20.13
CA HIS A 183 -0.88 2.89 19.42
C HIS A 183 -1.68 2.73 18.13
N ALA A 184 -1.50 1.62 17.39
CA ALA A 184 -2.29 1.32 16.19
C ALA A 184 -3.79 1.29 16.50
N LYS A 185 -4.21 0.62 17.59
CA LYS A 185 -5.62 0.60 18.03
C LYS A 185 -6.15 2.00 18.38
N ILE A 186 -5.34 2.82 19.06
CA ILE A 186 -5.71 4.21 19.38
C ILE A 186 -5.90 5.01 18.10
N LEU A 187 -5.00 4.88 17.13
CA LEU A 187 -5.08 5.57 15.84
C LEU A 187 -6.30 5.10 15.04
N SER A 188 -6.58 3.80 14.98
CA SER A 188 -7.80 3.27 14.34
C SER A 188 -9.07 3.85 14.97
N THR A 189 -9.11 3.98 16.30
CA THR A 189 -10.24 4.62 17.00
C THR A 189 -10.38 6.10 16.59
N ARG A 190 -9.26 6.83 16.43
CA ARG A 190 -9.28 8.22 15.98
C ARG A 190 -9.75 8.36 14.53
N VAL A 191 -9.35 7.45 13.64
CA VAL A 191 -9.86 7.39 12.25
C VAL A 191 -11.38 7.25 12.25
N GLN A 192 -11.92 6.34 13.05
CA GLN A 192 -13.37 6.13 13.16
C GLN A 192 -14.11 7.36 13.68
N GLN A 193 -13.58 8.01 14.71
CA GLN A 193 -14.15 9.25 15.25
C GLN A 193 -14.11 10.39 14.23
N PHE A 194 -13.01 10.51 13.49
CA PHE A 194 -12.83 11.52 12.46
C PHE A 194 -13.84 11.35 11.31
N LEU A 195 -14.00 10.12 10.82
CA LEU A 195 -14.98 9.80 9.77
C LEU A 195 -16.43 9.97 10.26
N GLY A 196 -16.73 9.54 11.49
CA GLY A 196 -18.07 9.72 12.09
C GLY A 196 -18.42 11.19 12.38
N GLY A 197 -17.42 12.03 12.66
CA GLY A 197 -17.59 13.46 12.88
C GLY A 197 -18.00 14.23 11.61
N LYS A 198 -17.56 13.80 10.42
CA LYS A 198 -17.94 14.43 9.13
C LYS A 198 -19.44 14.30 8.82
N VAL A 199 -20.12 13.28 9.34
CA VAL A 199 -21.56 13.03 9.07
C VAL A 199 -22.48 13.99 9.82
N LYS A 200 -21.99 14.73 10.83
CA LYS A 200 -22.80 15.59 11.72
C LYS A 200 -22.76 17.09 11.40
N LEU A 201 -22.29 17.51 10.23
CA LEU A 201 -22.41 18.92 9.84
C LEU A 201 -23.85 19.20 9.36
N PRO A 202 -24.69 19.95 10.10
CA PRO A 202 -26.00 20.34 9.59
C PRO A 202 -25.82 21.22 8.34
N PRO A 203 -26.77 21.20 7.39
CA PRO A 203 -26.70 22.05 6.22
C PRO A 203 -26.60 23.51 6.67
N LYS A 204 -25.59 24.22 6.17
CA LYS A 204 -25.54 25.68 6.29
C LYS A 204 -26.77 26.22 5.57
N ASN A 205 -27.76 26.66 6.34
CA ASN A 205 -28.85 27.44 5.81
C ASN A 205 -28.26 28.76 5.30
N SER A 206 -28.40 28.96 3.99
CA SER A 206 -28.18 30.20 3.26
C SER A 206 -29.09 31.31 3.77
#